data_AF-A0A958K2U6-F1
#
_entry.id   AF-A0A958K2U6-F1
#
_cell.length_a   1.000
_cell.length_b   1.000
_cell.length_c   1.000
_cell.angle_alpha   90.00
_cell.angle_beta   90.00
_cell.angle_gamma   90.00
#
_symmetry.space_group_name_H-M   'P 1'
#
loop_
_entity.id
_entity.type
_entity.pdbx_description
1 polymer ?
#
loop_
_entity_poly.entity_id
_entity_poly.type
_entity_poly.pdbx_seq_one_letter_code
_entity_poly.pdbx_strand_id
1 'polypeptide(L)'
;MNSKSPCIVGLAGGTASGKSSLVACVKHQLGDRASVVALDNYYRSHSNLSFEERSSINYDQPDAFDWDLIVRHISALHSGQSIEMPSYDYALHTRSSATLVVPSSSLVFVEGVLALWSENLRTLYQH
;
A
#
# COMPACT_ATOMS: atom_id res chain seq x y z
N MET A 1 -28.12 -4.80 -9.99
CA MET A 1 -27.31 -4.02 -9.03
C MET A 1 -26.12 -3.47 -9.81
N ASN A 2 -26.09 -2.16 -10.10
CA ASN A 2 -24.91 -1.54 -10.73
C ASN A 2 -23.83 -1.39 -9.66
N SER A 3 -23.00 -2.42 -9.50
CA SER A 3 -21.77 -2.31 -8.72
C SER A 3 -20.79 -1.49 -9.57
N LYS A 4 -20.62 -0.20 -9.25
CA LYS A 4 -19.52 0.59 -9.81
C LYS A 4 -18.21 0.00 -9.29
N SER A 5 -17.27 -0.29 -10.19
CA SER A 5 -15.92 -0.72 -9.83
C SER A 5 -15.28 0.29 -8.86
N PRO A 6 -14.54 -0.17 -7.84
CA PRO A 6 -13.80 0.68 -6.91
C PRO A 6 -12.93 1.73 -7.61
N CYS A 7 -12.98 2.96 -7.09
CA CYS A 7 -12.07 4.03 -7.46
C CYS A 7 -10.76 3.88 -6.67
N ILE A 8 -9.66 3.62 -7.35
CA ILE A 8 -8.29 3.55 -6.84
C ILE A 8 -7.59 4.89 -7.09
N VAL A 9 -7.09 5.51 -6.03
CA VAL A 9 -6.39 6.80 -6.07
C VAL A 9 -4.98 6.65 -5.52
N GLY A 10 -3.97 6.94 -6.35
CA GLY A 10 -2.57 6.96 -5.95
C GLY A 10 -2.16 8.30 -5.32
N LEU A 11 -1.50 8.25 -4.16
CA LEU A 11 -0.98 9.41 -3.44
C LEU A 11 0.51 9.25 -3.17
N ALA A 12 1.35 9.96 -3.92
CA ALA A 12 2.80 9.99 -3.72
C ALA A 12 3.29 11.28 -3.08
N GLY A 13 4.45 11.19 -2.42
CA GLY A 13 5.11 12.32 -1.76
C GLY A 13 6.07 11.84 -0.67
N GLY A 14 7.05 12.67 -0.32
CA GLY A 14 8.09 12.31 0.66
C GLY A 14 7.54 11.96 2.05
N THR A 15 8.35 11.33 2.88
CA THR A 15 8.03 11.07 4.29
C THR A 15 7.67 12.37 5.00
N ALA A 16 6.68 12.32 5.90
CA ALA A 16 6.12 13.48 6.61
C ALA A 16 5.47 14.58 5.74
N SER A 17 5.16 14.31 4.47
CA SER A 17 4.44 15.27 3.60
C SER A 17 2.94 15.40 3.89
N GLY A 18 2.41 14.69 4.88
CA GLY A 18 0.99 14.76 5.29
C GLY A 18 0.02 13.82 4.56
N LYS A 19 0.50 12.89 3.71
CA LYS A 19 -0.34 11.90 2.98
C LYS A 19 -1.22 11.08 3.93
N SER A 20 -0.60 10.43 4.91
CA SER A 20 -1.32 9.56 5.85
C SER A 20 -2.34 10.35 6.67
N SER A 21 -2.05 11.63 6.98
CA SER A 21 -2.99 12.53 7.65
C SER A 21 -4.19 12.88 6.75
N LEU A 22 -3.95 13.19 5.48
CA LEU A 22 -5.00 13.45 4.49
C LEU A 22 -5.89 12.22 4.34
N VAL A 23 -5.29 11.05 4.15
CA VAL A 23 -5.98 9.77 3.99
C VAL A 23 -6.79 9.43 5.24
N ALA A 24 -6.23 9.62 6.44
CA ALA A 24 -6.95 9.41 7.69
C ALA A 24 -8.17 10.34 7.82
N CYS A 25 -8.02 11.61 7.45
CA CYS A 25 -9.13 12.57 7.45
C CYS A 25 -10.24 12.14 6.50
N VAL A 26 -9.90 11.74 5.26
CA VAL A 26 -10.88 11.27 4.28
C VAL A 26 -11.54 9.98 4.74
N LYS A 27 -10.78 9.02 5.29
CA LYS A 27 -11.32 7.77 5.84
C LYS A 27 -12.28 8.03 6.99
N HIS A 28 -11.96 8.98 7.87
CA HIS A 28 -12.86 9.39 8.96
C HIS A 28 -14.21 9.92 8.45
N GLN A 29 -14.22 10.65 7.33
CA GLN A 29 -15.46 11.16 6.73
C GLN A 29 -16.24 10.10 5.92
N LEU A 30 -15.54 9.20 5.24
CA LEU A 30 -16.15 8.23 4.34
C LEU A 30 -16.51 6.89 4.99
N GLY A 31 -15.90 6.56 6.14
CA GLY A 31 -16.08 5.29 6.84
C GLY A 31 -15.68 4.11 5.95
N ASP A 32 -16.49 3.06 5.95
CA ASP A 32 -16.25 1.81 5.22
C ASP A 32 -16.24 1.97 3.69
N ARG A 33 -16.66 3.15 3.19
CA ARG A 33 -16.59 3.50 1.77
C ARG A 33 -15.16 3.81 1.31
N ALA A 34 -14.20 3.94 2.23
CA ALA A 34 -12.80 4.19 1.93
C ALA A 34 -11.86 3.17 2.59
N SER A 35 -10.95 2.61 1.79
CA SER A 35 -9.87 1.74 2.22
C SER A 35 -8.51 2.34 1.88
N VAL A 36 -7.47 1.89 2.59
CA VAL A 36 -6.12 2.44 2.49
C VAL A 36 -5.13 1.31 2.37
N VAL A 37 -4.26 1.40 1.38
CA VAL A 37 -3.14 0.51 1.13
C VAL A 37 -1.88 1.34 1.21
N ALA A 38 -1.11 1.15 2.28
CA ALA A 38 0.18 1.79 2.46
C ALA A 38 1.25 0.99 1.72
N LEU A 39 1.93 1.61 0.75
CA LEU A 39 3.00 0.99 -0.03
C LEU A 39 4.16 0.51 0.86
N ASP A 40 4.42 1.21 1.97
CA ASP A 40 5.49 0.86 2.91
C ASP A 40 5.28 -0.53 3.54
N ASN A 41 4.04 -1.02 3.59
CA ASN A 41 3.78 -2.39 4.03
C ASN A 41 4.26 -3.47 3.03
N TYR A 42 4.54 -3.06 1.79
CA TYR A 42 4.98 -3.92 0.70
C TYR A 42 6.50 -3.89 0.49
N TYR A 43 7.28 -3.43 1.47
CA TYR A 43 8.72 -3.73 1.47
C TYR A 43 8.96 -5.23 1.37
N ARG A 44 10.00 -5.62 0.63
CA ARG A 44 10.42 -7.01 0.50
C ARG A 44 10.84 -7.54 1.88
N SER A 45 10.55 -8.82 2.12
CA SER A 45 11.09 -9.50 3.29
C SER A 45 12.55 -9.83 3.05
N HIS A 46 13.41 -9.32 3.92
CA HIS A 46 14.83 -9.67 3.97
C HIS A 46 15.14 -10.50 5.22
N SER A 47 14.21 -11.38 5.61
CA SER A 47 14.31 -12.21 6.82
C SER A 47 15.54 -13.14 6.83
N ASN A 48 16.15 -13.36 5.66
CA ASN A 48 17.40 -14.08 5.49
C ASN A 48 18.67 -13.26 5.83
N LEU A 49 18.55 -11.93 5.98
CA LEU A 49 19.65 -11.03 6.31
C LEU A 49 19.68 -10.74 7.82
N SER A 50 20.87 -10.47 8.35
CA SER A 50 21.03 -9.98 9.71
C SER A 50 20.37 -8.61 9.91
N PHE A 51 20.15 -8.20 11.18
CA PHE A 51 19.59 -6.87 11.47
C PHE A 51 20.47 -5.73 10.93
N GLU A 52 21.79 -5.87 11.04
CA GLU A 52 22.75 -4.87 10.54
C GLU A 52 22.67 -4.72 9.02
N GLU A 53 22.66 -5.84 8.29
CA GLU A 53 22.49 -5.83 6.83
C GLU A 53 21.13 -5.22 6.43
N ARG A 54 20.03 -5.59 7.10
CA ARG A 54 18.70 -5.00 6.85
C ARG A 54 18.65 -3.50 7.11
N SER A 55 19.40 -3.01 8.09
CA SER A 55 19.48 -1.59 8.44
C SER A 55 20.27 -0.77 7.42
N SER A 56 21.14 -1.41 6.65
CA SER A 56 21.92 -0.77 5.57
C SER A 56 21.17 -0.63 4.24
N ILE A 57 20.00 -1.27 4.12
CA ILE A 57 19.16 -1.21 2.91
C ILE A 57 18.56 0.18 2.77
N ASN A 58 18.64 0.74 1.55
CA ASN A 58 17.93 1.95 1.21
C ASN A 58 16.47 1.64 0.81
N TYR A 59 15.55 1.87 1.73
CA TYR A 59 14.12 1.63 1.55
C TYR A 59 13.43 2.68 0.66
N ASP A 60 14.10 3.77 0.29
CA ASP A 60 13.55 4.77 -0.64
C ASP A 60 13.80 4.42 -2.12
N GLN A 61 14.33 3.23 -2.42
CA GLN A 61 14.58 2.77 -3.78
C GLN A 61 13.47 1.83 -4.29
N PRO A 62 13.16 1.84 -5.59
CA PRO A 62 12.13 0.97 -6.16
C PRO A 62 12.34 -0.51 -5.86
N ASP A 63 13.59 -0.99 -5.81
CA ASP A 63 13.89 -2.41 -5.61
C ASP A 63 13.57 -2.90 -4.19
N ALA A 64 13.39 -1.99 -3.23
CA ALA A 64 12.97 -2.33 -1.87
C ALA A 64 11.52 -2.85 -1.80
N PHE A 65 10.71 -2.62 -2.83
CA PHE A 65 9.28 -2.93 -2.83
C PHE A 65 8.96 -4.24 -3.58
N ASP A 66 7.93 -4.92 -3.09
CA ASP A 66 7.29 -6.09 -3.68
C ASP A 66 6.16 -5.63 -4.62
N TRP A 67 6.57 -5.04 -5.76
CA TRP A 67 5.64 -4.46 -6.74
C TRP A 67 4.61 -5.46 -7.26
N ASP A 68 5.02 -6.72 -7.45
CA ASP A 68 4.12 -7.77 -7.94
C ASP A 68 3.03 -8.10 -6.92
N LEU A 69 3.34 -8.07 -5.63
CA LEU A 69 2.35 -8.29 -4.58
C LEU A 69 1.35 -7.14 -4.51
N ILE A 70 1.80 -5.87 -4.50
CA ILE A 70 0.88 -4.74 -4.43
C ILE A 70 0.00 -4.65 -5.68
N VAL A 71 0.54 -4.87 -6.88
CA VAL A 71 -0.26 -4.87 -8.13
C VAL A 71 -1.36 -5.93 -8.08
N ARG A 72 -1.04 -7.15 -7.62
CA ARG A 72 -2.04 -8.22 -7.42
C ARG A 72 -3.10 -7.82 -6.41
N HIS A 73 -2.70 -7.25 -5.29
CA HIS A 73 -3.62 -6.83 -4.23
C HIS A 73 -4.55 -5.68 -4.67
N ILE A 74 -4.03 -4.67 -5.36
CA ILE A 74 -4.87 -3.58 -5.90
C ILE A 74 -5.81 -4.11 -6.99
N SER A 75 -5.37 -5.05 -7.82
CA SER A 75 -6.22 -5.70 -8.81
C SER A 75 -7.36 -6.51 -8.16
N ALA A 76 -7.07 -7.21 -7.06
CA ALA A 76 -8.08 -7.93 -6.27
C ALA A 76 -9.10 -6.96 -5.66
N LEU A 77 -8.64 -5.88 -5.04
CA LEU A 77 -9.52 -4.82 -4.52
C LEU A 77 -10.39 -4.22 -5.63
N HIS A 78 -9.81 -3.90 -6.79
CA HIS A 78 -10.58 -3.40 -7.94
C HIS A 78 -11.64 -4.40 -8.44
N SER A 79 -11.42 -5.70 -8.22
CA SER A 79 -12.34 -6.77 -8.58
C SER A 79 -13.39 -7.07 -7.50
N GLY A 80 -13.47 -6.26 -6.43
CA GLY A 80 -14.44 -6.46 -5.36
C GLY A 80 -13.97 -7.39 -4.25
N GLN A 81 -12.71 -7.82 -4.25
CA GLN A 81 -12.18 -8.81 -3.31
C GLN A 81 -11.35 -8.13 -2.22
N SER A 82 -11.59 -8.51 -0.96
CA SER A 82 -10.74 -8.12 0.17
C SER A 82 -9.35 -8.75 0.04
N ILE A 83 -8.34 -8.09 0.62
CA ILE A 83 -6.97 -8.57 0.65
C ILE A 83 -6.46 -8.71 2.09
N GLU A 84 -5.42 -9.49 2.26
CA GLU A 84 -4.60 -9.53 3.47
C GLU A 84 -3.33 -8.72 3.21
N MET A 85 -3.38 -7.43 3.50
CA MET A 85 -2.22 -6.55 3.35
C MET A 85 -1.14 -6.97 4.35
N PRO A 86 0.13 -7.13 3.94
CA PRO A 86 1.22 -7.35 4.89
C PRO A 86 1.32 -6.21 5.92
N SER A 87 1.93 -6.48 7.06
CA SER A 87 2.34 -5.45 8.01
C SER A 87 3.86 -5.36 8.02
N TYR A 88 4.42 -4.15 7.97
CA TYR A 88 5.86 -3.95 8.10
C TYR A 88 6.24 -3.56 9.53
N ASP A 89 7.19 -4.30 10.10
CA ASP A 89 7.75 -3.99 11.41
C ASP A 89 8.99 -3.10 11.23
N TYR A 90 8.81 -1.81 11.48
CA TYR A 90 9.87 -0.82 11.40
C TYR A 90 10.95 -0.99 12.47
N ALA A 91 10.64 -1.60 13.62
CA ALA A 91 11.64 -1.86 14.65
C ALA A 91 12.58 -3.01 14.25
N LEU A 92 12.05 -4.00 13.53
CA LEU A 92 12.81 -5.16 13.07
C LEU A 92 13.30 -5.06 11.63
N HIS A 93 12.97 -3.98 10.92
CA HIS A 93 13.25 -3.77 9.49
C HIS A 93 12.88 -5.00 8.64
N THR A 94 11.68 -5.54 8.87
CA THR A 94 11.19 -6.70 8.11
C THR A 94 9.67 -6.75 8.09
N ARG A 95 9.13 -7.45 7.09
CA ARG A 95 7.72 -7.82 7.04
C ARG A 95 7.38 -8.74 8.23
N SER A 96 6.29 -8.42 8.92
CA SER A 96 5.69 -9.23 9.98
C SER A 96 4.93 -10.43 9.40
N SER A 97 4.71 -11.47 10.20
CA SER A 97 3.78 -12.57 9.86
C SER A 97 2.32 -12.14 9.95
N ALA A 98 2.04 -11.02 10.62
CA ALA A 98 0.70 -10.46 10.73
C ALA A 98 0.28 -9.74 9.43
N THR A 99 -1.00 -9.86 9.10
CA THR A 99 -1.64 -9.15 7.99
C THR A 99 -2.79 -8.28 8.51
N LEU A 100 -3.13 -7.27 7.73
CA LEU A 100 -4.27 -6.38 7.94
C LEU A 100 -5.29 -6.65 6.84
N VAL A 101 -6.52 -7.02 7.22
CA VAL A 101 -7.60 -7.19 6.24
C VAL A 101 -8.00 -5.82 5.71
N VAL A 102 -7.90 -5.65 4.39
CA VAL A 102 -8.38 -4.45 3.69
C VAL A 102 -9.57 -4.86 2.82
N PRO A 103 -10.79 -4.37 3.13
CA PRO A 103 -11.96 -4.69 2.33
C PRO A 103 -11.91 -3.95 0.99
N SER A 104 -12.57 -4.50 -0.03
CA SER A 104 -12.86 -3.76 -1.25
C SER A 104 -13.89 -2.67 -0.95
N SER A 105 -13.44 -1.42 -0.86
CA SER A 105 -14.30 -0.25 -0.66
C SER A 105 -14.56 0.49 -1.97
N SER A 106 -15.57 1.37 -1.99
CA SER A 106 -15.87 2.20 -3.18
C SER A 106 -14.71 3.14 -3.57
N LEU A 107 -13.89 3.54 -2.60
CA LEU A 107 -12.67 4.31 -2.77
C LEU A 107 -11.51 3.58 -2.09
N VAL A 108 -10.38 3.44 -2.78
CA VAL A 108 -9.16 2.80 -2.28
C VAL A 108 -8.01 3.77 -2.50
N PHE A 109 -7.35 4.17 -1.43
CA PHE A 109 -6.14 4.97 -1.50
C PHE A 109 -4.93 4.05 -1.53
N VAL A 110 -4.01 4.31 -2.46
CA VAL A 110 -2.67 3.73 -2.45
C VAL A 110 -1.69 4.85 -2.13
N GLU A 111 -1.13 4.84 -0.93
CA GLU A 111 -0.21 5.91 -0.49
C GLU A 111 1.21 5.41 -0.26
N GLY A 112 2.19 6.27 -0.49
CA GLY A 112 3.60 6.00 -0.20
C GLY A 112 4.55 6.85 -1.01
N VAL A 113 5.84 6.82 -0.65
CA VAL A 113 6.85 7.68 -1.30
C VAL A 113 6.95 7.44 -2.81
N LEU A 114 6.84 6.19 -3.24
CA LEU A 114 6.92 5.78 -4.64
C LEU A 114 5.58 5.25 -5.21
N ALA A 115 4.44 5.63 -4.63
CA ALA A 115 3.12 5.13 -5.07
C ALA A 115 2.77 5.41 -6.54
N LEU A 116 3.44 6.39 -7.16
CA LEU A 116 3.28 6.73 -8.59
C LEU A 116 4.48 6.27 -9.45
N TRP A 117 5.41 5.49 -8.92
CA TRP A 117 6.61 5.06 -9.64
C TRP A 117 6.31 3.93 -10.64
N SER A 118 5.68 2.84 -10.16
CA SER A 118 5.41 1.64 -10.96
C SER A 118 4.32 1.90 -12.01
N GLU A 119 4.65 1.66 -13.28
CA GLU A 119 3.70 1.79 -14.39
C GLU A 119 2.51 0.82 -14.24
N ASN A 120 2.79 -0.44 -13.90
CA ASN A 120 1.76 -1.46 -13.68
C ASN A 120 0.79 -1.10 -12.56
N LEU A 121 1.25 -0.35 -11.56
CA LEU A 121 0.39 0.12 -10.48
C LEU A 121 -0.42 1.34 -10.92
N ARG A 122 0.20 2.26 -11.68
CA ARG A 122 -0.47 3.46 -12.19
C ARG A 122 -1.62 3.16 -13.15
N THR A 123 -1.52 2.09 -13.95
CA THR A 123 -2.61 1.70 -14.86
C THR A 123 -3.89 1.29 -14.13
N LEU A 124 -3.82 1.00 -12.83
CA LEU A 124 -4.97 0.67 -11.99
C LEU A 124 -5.65 1.90 -11.37
N TYR A 125 -5.04 3.09 -11.45
CA TYR A 125 -5.58 4.32 -10.87
C TYR A 125 -6.60 4.98 -11.80
N GLN A 126 -7.64 5.59 -11.22
CA GLN A 126 -8.51 6.50 -11.96
C GLN A 126 -7.90 7.92 -11.98
N HIS A 127 -7.97 8.55 -13.15
CA HIS A 127 -7.50 9.92 -13.40
C HIS A 127 -8.62 10.95 -13.22
#